data_AF-A0A971BV95-F1
#
_entry.id   AF-A0A971BV95-F1
#
_cell.length_a   1.000
_cell.length_b   1.000
_cell.length_c   1.000
_cell.angle_alpha   90.00
_cell.angle_beta   90.00
_cell.angle_gamma   90.00
#
_symmetry.space_group_name_H-M   'P 1'
#
loop_
_entity.id
_entity.type
_entity.pdbx_description
1 polymer ?
#
loop_
_entity_poly.entity_id
_entity_poly.type
_entity_poly.pdbx_seq_one_letter_code
_entity_poly.pdbx_strand_id
1 'polypeptide(L)'
;MVAVESEGGVLEFQQVIQGDMGDLPAERVDLADGRRASVYRVLGGILVQWAEGDKWYGVYATGFSREKVLQVAEVCVPRQESR
;
A
#
# COMPACT_ATOMS: atom_id res chain seq x y z
N MET A 1 -4.81 -9.93 6.09
CA MET A 1 -5.47 -8.64 5.79
C MET A 1 -6.05 -8.09 7.08
N VAL A 2 -5.77 -6.82 7.38
CA VAL A 2 -6.33 -6.11 8.54
C VAL A 2 -7.01 -4.86 8.01
N ALA A 3 -8.23 -4.58 8.44
CA ALA A 3 -8.96 -3.36 8.09
C ALA A 3 -9.21 -2.52 9.35
N VAL A 4 -9.07 -1.20 9.23
CA VAL A 4 -9.29 -0.23 10.30
C VAL A 4 -10.19 0.88 9.77
N GLU A 5 -11.31 1.12 10.45
CA GLU A 5 -12.13 2.31 10.21
C GLU A 5 -11.53 3.50 10.98
N SER A 6 -11.35 4.62 10.30
CA SER A 6 -10.81 5.85 10.90
C SER A 6 -11.26 7.06 10.10
N GLU A 7 -11.54 8.17 10.76
CA GLU A 7 -11.91 9.46 10.11
C GLU A 7 -13.09 9.35 9.10
N GLY A 8 -13.95 8.34 9.22
CA GLY A 8 -15.06 8.09 8.28
C GLY A 8 -14.66 7.36 6.99
N GLY A 9 -13.42 6.88 6.90
CA GLY A 9 -12.90 6.04 5.83
C GLY A 9 -12.43 4.67 6.32
N VAL A 10 -11.94 3.84 5.39
CA VAL A 10 -11.37 2.51 5.65
C VAL A 10 -9.92 2.47 5.22
N LEU A 11 -9.06 1.88 6.05
CA LEU A 11 -7.67 1.52 5.75
C LEU A 11 -7.52 0.00 5.78
N GLU A 12 -6.98 -0.58 4.73
CA GLU A 12 -6.71 -2.01 4.62
C GLU A 12 -5.22 -2.27 4.41
N PHE A 13 -4.67 -3.17 5.22
CA PHE A 13 -3.27 -3.58 5.16
C PHE A 13 -3.17 -4.97 4.51
N GLN A 14 -2.50 -5.00 3.37
CA GLN A 14 -2.24 -6.18 2.57
C GLN A 14 -0.78 -6.58 2.74
N GLN A 15 -0.54 -7.84 3.10
CA GLN A 15 0.80 -8.35 3.41
C GLN A 15 0.99 -9.70 2.75
N VAL A 16 2.18 -9.93 2.18
CA VAL A 16 2.59 -11.22 1.63
C VAL A 16 1.61 -11.70 0.55
N ILE A 17 1.15 -10.79 -0.31
CA ILE A 17 0.32 -11.15 -1.47
C ILE A 17 1.19 -11.53 -2.66
N GLN A 18 0.65 -12.37 -3.54
CA GLN A 18 1.31 -12.76 -4.79
C GLN A 18 0.88 -11.82 -5.92
N GLY A 19 1.86 -11.20 -6.58
CA GLY A 19 1.65 -10.36 -7.75
C GLY A 19 1.24 -8.92 -7.43
N ASP A 20 1.38 -8.09 -8.45
CA ASP A 20 0.94 -6.71 -8.48
C ASP A 20 -0.42 -6.57 -9.19
N MET A 21 -0.80 -5.34 -9.48
CA MET A 21 -2.02 -5.04 -10.23
C MET A 21 -1.87 -5.20 -11.76
N GLY A 22 -0.79 -5.82 -12.24
CA GLY A 22 -0.49 -6.01 -13.66
C GLY A 22 -0.39 -4.67 -14.41
N ASP A 23 -1.10 -4.59 -15.55
CA ASP A 23 -1.03 -3.44 -16.46
C ASP A 23 -1.89 -2.24 -16.04
N LEU A 24 -2.46 -2.24 -14.81
CA LEU A 24 -3.22 -1.08 -14.35
C LEU A 24 -2.32 0.17 -14.28
N PRO A 25 -2.79 1.33 -14.78
CA PRO A 25 -2.03 2.57 -14.68
C PRO A 25 -1.69 2.91 -13.23
N ALA A 26 -0.41 3.12 -12.97
CA ALA A 26 0.11 3.46 -11.67
C ALA A 26 1.05 4.66 -11.76
N GLU A 27 1.00 5.52 -10.75
CA GLU A 27 2.05 6.51 -10.51
C GLU A 27 3.17 5.85 -9.71
N ARG A 28 4.42 5.98 -10.16
CA ARG A 28 5.58 5.50 -9.41
C ARG A 28 6.05 6.56 -8.43
N VAL A 29 6.26 6.17 -7.18
CA VAL A 29 6.75 7.05 -6.11
C VAL A 29 7.86 6.35 -5.34
N ASP A 30 8.79 7.15 -4.80
CA ASP A 30 9.73 6.71 -3.78
C ASP A 30 9.16 7.07 -2.41
N LEU A 31 9.01 6.07 -1.53
CA LEU A 31 8.63 6.28 -0.13
C LEU A 31 9.81 6.89 0.64
N ALA A 32 9.54 7.52 1.78
CA ALA A 32 10.55 8.18 2.61
C ALA A 32 11.71 7.27 3.05
N ASP A 33 11.50 5.95 3.11
CA ASP A 33 12.52 4.97 3.45
C ASP A 33 13.27 4.38 2.23
N GLY A 34 13.03 4.93 1.03
CA GLY A 34 13.68 4.54 -0.22
C GLY A 34 13.03 3.37 -0.93
N ARG A 35 11.94 2.79 -0.41
CA ARG A 35 11.16 1.78 -1.15
C ARG A 35 10.47 2.42 -2.34
N ARG A 36 10.49 1.73 -3.48
CA ARG A 36 9.65 2.09 -4.63
C ARG A 36 8.27 1.52 -4.45
N ALA A 37 7.26 2.37 -4.65
CA ALA A 37 5.87 1.99 -4.63
C ALA A 37 5.16 2.43 -5.91
N SER A 38 4.08 1.73 -6.21
CA SER A 38 3.09 2.07 -7.22
C SER A 38 1.83 2.57 -6.52
N VAL A 39 1.32 3.73 -6.95
CA VAL A 39 0.06 4.30 -6.47
C VAL A 39 -1.01 4.10 -7.53
N TYR A 40 -2.05 3.36 -7.18
CA TYR A 40 -3.19 3.06 -8.03
C TYR A 40 -4.45 3.75 -7.52
N ARG A 41 -5.33 4.14 -8.45
CA ARG A 41 -6.74 4.47 -8.15
C ARG A 41 -7.61 3.29 -8.54
N VAL A 42 -8.04 2.52 -7.55
CA VAL A 42 -8.78 1.25 -7.75
C VAL A 42 -9.93 1.16 -6.76
N LEU A 43 -11.04 0.52 -7.16
CA LEU A 43 -12.19 0.24 -6.30
C LEU A 43 -12.77 1.49 -5.58
N GLY A 44 -12.61 2.67 -6.16
CA GLY A 44 -13.05 3.94 -5.55
C GLY A 44 -12.10 4.50 -4.48
N GLY A 45 -10.95 3.87 -4.27
CA GLY A 45 -9.94 4.25 -3.29
C GLY A 45 -8.54 4.44 -3.90
N ILE A 46 -7.56 4.44 -3.01
CA ILE A 46 -6.13 4.54 -3.34
C ILE A 46 -5.43 3.30 -2.80
N LEU A 47 -4.68 2.61 -3.65
CA LEU A 47 -3.79 1.53 -3.27
C LEU A 47 -2.35 1.99 -3.46
N VAL A 48 -1.56 1.97 -2.39
CA VAL A 48 -0.10 2.11 -2.45
C VAL A 48 0.48 0.71 -2.28
N GLN A 49 1.17 0.21 -3.30
CA GLN A 49 1.71 -1.15 -3.32
C GLN A 49 3.23 -1.14 -3.55
N TRP A 50 3.97 -1.98 -2.85
CA TRP A 50 5.41 -2.16 -3.05
C TRP A 50 5.78 -3.63 -2.97
N ALA A 51 6.94 -3.96 -3.55
CA ALA A 51 7.51 -5.31 -3.50
C ALA A 51 8.67 -5.37 -2.51
N GLU A 52 8.81 -6.50 -1.84
CA GLU A 52 10.01 -6.89 -1.12
C GLU A 52 10.32 -8.36 -1.46
N GLY A 53 11.37 -8.58 -2.27
CA GLY A 53 11.63 -9.89 -2.86
C GLY A 53 10.55 -10.30 -3.87
N ASP A 54 9.99 -11.49 -3.69
CA ASP A 54 8.87 -12.04 -4.47
C ASP A 54 7.49 -11.75 -3.85
N LYS A 55 7.48 -11.07 -2.70
CA LYS A 55 6.27 -10.74 -1.94
C LYS A 55 5.85 -9.32 -2.22
N TRP A 56 4.53 -9.12 -2.29
CA TRP A 56 3.93 -7.80 -2.43
C TRP A 56 3.19 -7.40 -1.17
N TYR A 57 3.15 -6.10 -0.94
CA TYR A 57 2.56 -5.45 0.22
C TYR A 57 1.80 -4.22 -0.24
N GLY A 58 0.78 -3.82 0.51
CA GLY A 58 0.07 -2.60 0.18
C GLY A 58 -0.79 -2.04 1.28
N VAL A 59 -1.09 -0.75 1.13
CA VAL A 59 -2.08 -0.03 1.91
C VAL A 59 -3.17 0.42 0.94
N TYR A 60 -4.37 -0.10 1.12
CA TYR A 60 -5.55 0.36 0.41
C TYR A 60 -6.38 1.25 1.32
N ALA A 61 -6.96 2.32 0.78
CA ALA A 61 -7.82 3.19 1.57
C ALA A 61 -8.96 3.82 0.76
N THR A 62 -10.11 3.98 1.42
CA THR A 62 -11.25 4.78 0.94
C THR A 62 -11.54 5.91 1.91
N GLY A 63 -11.93 7.09 1.39
CA GLY A 63 -12.22 8.26 2.23
C GLY A 63 -10.98 9.05 2.69
N PHE A 64 -9.77 8.63 2.30
CA PHE A 64 -8.51 9.30 2.64
C PHE A 64 -7.88 10.03 1.46
N SER A 65 -7.10 11.08 1.74
CA SER A 65 -6.28 11.74 0.73
C SER A 65 -5.09 10.89 0.33
N ARG A 66 -4.55 11.12 -0.88
CA ARG A 66 -3.36 10.42 -1.38
C ARG A 66 -2.17 10.58 -0.44
N GLU A 67 -1.96 11.80 0.04
CA GLU A 67 -0.86 12.14 0.95
C GLU A 67 -0.95 11.34 2.25
N LYS A 68 -2.16 11.15 2.78
CA LYS A 68 -2.37 10.38 4.01
C LYS A 68 -2.09 8.90 3.80
N VAL A 69 -2.53 8.32 2.68
CA VAL A 69 -2.26 6.91 2.38
C VAL A 69 -0.75 6.66 2.18
N LEU A 70 -0.04 7.60 1.55
CA LEU A 70 1.42 7.52 1.42
C LEU A 70 2.12 7.56 2.78
N GLN A 71 1.73 8.48 3.67
CA GLN A 71 2.26 8.54 5.03
C GLN A 71 2.05 7.23 5.80
N VAL A 72 0.88 6.60 5.63
CA VAL A 72 0.61 5.29 6.25
C VAL A 72 1.52 4.22 5.64
N ALA A 73 1.71 4.20 4.32
CA ALA A 73 2.59 3.23 3.66
C ALA A 73 4.07 3.36 4.10
N GLU A 74 4.55 4.59 4.32
CA GLU A 74 5.92 4.86 4.80
C GLU A 74 6.21 4.19 6.14
N VAL A 75 5.27 4.22 7.08
CA VAL A 75 5.44 3.58 8.40
C VAL A 75 5.10 2.08 8.40
N CYS A 76 4.50 1.56 7.33
CA CYS A 76 4.21 0.14 7.17
C CYS A 76 5.47 -0.60 6.70
N VAL A 77 6.25 -1.09 7.66
CA VAL A 77 7.42 -1.93 7.36
C VAL A 77 6.99 -3.41 7.39
N PRO A 78 7.32 -4.20 6.36
CA PRO A 78 7.18 -5.64 6.43
C PRO A 78 7.96 -6.18 7.63
N ARG A 79 7.30 -6.94 8.50
CA ARG A 79 8.03 -7.64 9.57
C ARG A 79 8.96 -8.64 8.89
N GLN A 80 10.27 -8.51 9.10
CA GLN A 80 11.19 -9.57 8.73
C GLN A 80 10.77 -10.82 9.51
N GLU A 81 10.33 -11.85 8.79
CA GLU A 81 10.23 -13.18 9.37
C GLU A 81 11.66 -13.63 9.65
N SER A 82 12.05 -13.62 10.93
CA SER A 82 13.30 -14.24 11.36
C SER A 82 13.32 -15.68 10.82
N ARG A 83 14.29 -15.97 9.94
CA ARG A 83 14.56 -17.31 9.44
C ARG A 83 14.84 -18.31 10.55
#